data_AF-A0A7K2ZC42-F1
#
_entry.id   AF-A0A7K2ZC42-F1
#
_cell.length_a   1.000
_cell.length_b   1.000
_cell.length_c   1.000
_cell.angle_alpha   90.00
_cell.angle_beta   90.00
_cell.angle_gamma   90.00
#
_symmetry.space_group_name_H-M   'P 1'
#
loop_
_entity.id
_entity.type
_entity.pdbx_description
1 polymer ?
#
loop_
_entity_poly.entity_id
_entity_poly.type
_entity_poly.pdbx_seq_one_letter_code
_entity_poly.pdbx_strand_id
1 'polypeptide(L)'
;LGSAMTADGRQLLFGLRFAALGGHGSDNEREIVVLEQGSPDGPFRAWRGLGNPATGPDHGRRIGVPVAVTAPDGRVHLFVRNAEKGLSTRVRDADSGRWSGWRDLGGGEVQDGLTAVVDAAGCVHVYAAGHHAVHHWTQDEPGADVTARTQLTGALL
;
A
#
# COMPACT_ATOMS: atom_id res chain seq x y z
N LEU A 1 1.94 -11.11 0.66
CA LEU A 1 0.73 -10.75 1.43
C LEU A 1 1.15 -9.65 2.40
N GLY A 2 0.31 -8.63 2.61
CA GLY A 2 0.52 -7.60 3.63
C GLY A 2 -0.47 -7.77 4.77
N SER A 3 -0.25 -7.11 5.90
CA SER A 3 -1.20 -7.12 7.02
C SER A 3 -1.09 -5.85 7.86
N ALA A 4 -2.17 -5.51 8.56
CA ALA A 4 -2.17 -4.48 9.59
C ALA A 4 -3.22 -4.84 10.66
N MET A 5 -3.15 -4.19 11.82
CA MET A 5 -4.15 -4.33 12.88
C MET A 5 -4.81 -2.97 13.09
N THR A 6 -6.13 -2.89 12.97
CA THR A 6 -6.87 -1.66 13.27
C THR A 6 -6.73 -1.28 14.73
N ALA A 7 -6.97 -0.01 15.06
CA ALA A 7 -6.88 0.49 16.44
C ALA A 7 -7.80 -0.27 17.42
N ASP A 8 -8.92 -0.81 16.94
CA ASP A 8 -9.84 -1.64 17.73
C ASP A 8 -9.43 -3.11 17.86
N GLY A 9 -8.25 -3.51 17.34
CA GLY A 9 -7.68 -4.85 17.51
C GLY A 9 -8.08 -5.87 16.43
N ARG A 10 -8.76 -5.46 15.35
CA ARG A 10 -9.08 -6.37 14.24
C ARG A 10 -7.92 -6.50 13.27
N GLN A 11 -7.67 -7.72 12.80
CA GLN A 11 -6.67 -7.98 11.77
C GLN A 11 -7.23 -7.69 10.38
N LEU A 12 -6.39 -7.06 9.56
CA LEU A 12 -6.56 -6.88 8.13
C LEU A 12 -5.46 -7.67 7.41
N LEU A 13 -5.83 -8.53 6.47
CA LEU A 13 -4.90 -9.20 5.57
C LEU A 13 -5.10 -8.68 4.15
N PHE A 14 -3.99 -8.35 3.50
CA PHE A 14 -3.98 -7.81 2.15
C PHE A 14 -3.31 -8.77 1.19
N GLY A 15 -3.90 -8.90 0.01
CA GLY A 15 -3.39 -9.76 -1.03
C GLY A 15 -3.52 -9.15 -2.40
N LEU A 16 -2.84 -9.80 -3.33
CA LEU A 16 -2.97 -9.56 -4.75
C LEU A 16 -3.70 -10.76 -5.35
N ARG A 17 -4.79 -10.51 -6.09
CA ARG A 17 -5.51 -11.57 -6.82
C ARG A 17 -5.58 -11.24 -8.30
N PHE A 18 -5.70 -12.27 -9.13
CA PHE A 18 -6.15 -12.10 -10.51
C PHE A 18 -7.67 -11.85 -10.48
N ALA A 19 -8.09 -10.69 -10.97
CA ALA A 19 -9.49 -10.28 -11.01
C ALA A 19 -10.25 -10.96 -12.17
N ALA A 20 -9.53 -11.29 -13.26
CA ALA A 20 -10.04 -12.07 -14.38
C ALA A 20 -9.00 -13.13 -14.81
N LEU A 21 -9.48 -14.34 -15.15
CA LEU A 21 -8.69 -15.41 -15.75
C LEU A 21 -9.38 -15.81 -17.06
N GLY A 22 -8.97 -15.24 -18.19
CA GLY A 22 -9.40 -15.67 -19.52
C GLY A 22 -8.26 -16.33 -20.30
N GLY A 23 -8.46 -17.54 -20.79
CA GLY A 23 -7.50 -18.20 -21.68
C GLY A 23 -7.43 -17.52 -23.06
N HIS A 24 -6.26 -17.55 -23.68
CA HIS A 24 -5.95 -16.92 -24.99
C HIS A 24 -6.03 -15.39 -25.02
N GLY A 25 -5.32 -14.72 -24.10
CA GLY A 25 -4.86 -13.34 -24.32
C GLY A 25 -5.76 -12.20 -23.81
N SER A 26 -6.74 -12.45 -22.93
CA SER A 26 -7.46 -11.37 -22.23
C SER A 26 -6.84 -10.98 -20.87
N ASP A 27 -7.39 -9.96 -20.21
CA ASP A 27 -6.77 -9.13 -19.17
C ASP A 27 -6.35 -9.90 -17.90
N ASN A 28 -5.04 -10.10 -17.71
CA ASN A 28 -4.43 -10.53 -16.43
C ASN A 28 -4.47 -9.40 -15.38
N GLU A 29 -5.61 -8.74 -15.22
CA GLU A 29 -5.77 -7.64 -14.28
C GLU A 29 -5.56 -8.16 -12.86
N ARG A 30 -4.65 -7.49 -12.15
CA ARG A 30 -4.43 -7.73 -10.73
C ARG A 30 -5.24 -6.73 -9.96
N GLU A 31 -5.79 -7.13 -8.84
CA GLU A 31 -6.35 -6.18 -7.89
C GLU A 31 -5.85 -6.48 -6.49
N ILE A 32 -5.86 -5.43 -5.67
CA ILE A 32 -5.62 -5.55 -4.25
C ILE A 32 -6.92 -5.97 -3.58
N VAL A 33 -6.82 -6.94 -2.68
CA VAL A 33 -7.93 -7.42 -1.87
C VAL A 33 -7.62 -7.32 -0.40
N VAL A 34 -8.67 -7.21 0.40
CA VAL A 34 -8.60 -7.23 1.86
C VAL A 34 -9.52 -8.30 2.45
N LEU A 35 -9.01 -8.97 3.47
CA LEU A 35 -9.74 -9.82 4.40
C LEU A 35 -9.75 -9.11 5.75
N GLU A 36 -10.92 -8.91 6.35
CA GLU A 36 -11.09 -8.13 7.59
C GLU A 36 -11.78 -9.01 8.64
N GLN A 37 -11.23 -9.09 9.85
CA GLN A 37 -11.92 -9.73 10.96
C GLN A 37 -13.22 -9.01 11.29
N GLY A 38 -14.26 -9.78 11.63
CA GLY A 38 -15.55 -9.23 12.05
C GLY A 38 -15.50 -8.55 13.43
N SER A 39 -14.66 -9.07 14.31
CA SER A 39 -14.36 -8.61 15.68
C SER A 39 -12.91 -8.98 16.01
N PRO A 40 -12.28 -8.35 17.02
CA PRO A 40 -10.95 -8.75 17.47
C PRO A 40 -10.91 -10.24 17.79
N ASP A 41 -9.86 -10.93 17.32
CA ASP A 41 -9.65 -12.38 17.42
C ASP A 41 -10.80 -13.25 16.87
N GLY A 42 -11.74 -12.64 16.15
CA GLY A 42 -12.88 -13.30 15.55
C GLY A 42 -12.62 -13.86 14.15
N PRO A 43 -13.66 -14.43 13.52
CA PRO A 43 -13.55 -14.92 12.17
C PRO A 43 -13.35 -13.77 11.17
N PHE A 44 -12.66 -14.08 10.08
CA PHE A 44 -12.56 -13.22 8.92
C PHE A 44 -13.88 -13.21 8.12
N ARG A 45 -14.23 -12.05 7.58
CA ARG A 45 -15.28 -11.91 6.56
C ARG A 45 -14.76 -12.33 5.19
N ALA A 46 -15.62 -12.38 4.19
CA ALA A 46 -15.21 -12.67 2.81
C ALA A 46 -14.22 -11.63 2.25
N TRP A 47 -13.39 -12.04 1.29
CA TRP A 47 -12.48 -11.15 0.56
C TRP A 47 -13.25 -10.03 -0.13
N ARG A 48 -12.78 -8.79 0.04
CA ARG A 48 -13.30 -7.59 -0.61
C ARG A 48 -12.24 -6.97 -1.53
N GLY A 49 -12.65 -6.59 -2.74
CA GLY A 49 -11.79 -5.86 -3.68
C GLY A 49 -11.53 -4.42 -3.23
N LEU A 50 -10.28 -3.99 -3.29
CA LEU A 50 -9.84 -2.61 -3.18
C LEU A 50 -9.42 -2.03 -4.54
N GLY A 51 -9.49 -2.82 -5.61
CA GLY A 51 -9.18 -2.42 -6.99
C GLY A 51 -7.68 -2.34 -7.27
N ASN A 52 -7.34 -1.64 -8.35
CA ASN A 52 -5.97 -1.46 -8.84
C ASN A 52 -5.60 0.03 -8.87
N PRO A 53 -4.42 0.45 -8.39
CA PRO A 53 -3.95 1.84 -8.51
C PRO A 53 -3.59 2.25 -9.95
N ALA A 54 -3.47 1.32 -10.90
CA ALA A 54 -3.21 1.64 -12.30
C ALA A 54 -4.45 2.25 -12.99
N THR A 55 -4.23 3.29 -13.79
CA THR A 55 -5.29 4.02 -14.51
C THR A 55 -5.53 3.52 -15.93
N GLY A 56 -4.77 2.53 -16.43
CA GLY A 56 -4.87 1.99 -17.79
C GLY A 56 -4.86 0.46 -17.87
N PRO A 57 -5.52 -0.14 -18.89
CA PRO A 57 -5.74 -1.58 -19.00
C PRO A 57 -4.44 -2.41 -19.11
N ASP A 58 -3.42 -1.91 -19.81
CA ASP A 58 -2.14 -2.61 -19.99
C ASP A 58 -1.27 -2.61 -18.72
N HIS A 59 -1.55 -1.69 -17.79
CA HIS A 59 -0.76 -1.44 -16.60
C HIS A 59 -1.22 -2.26 -15.39
N GLY A 60 -2.45 -2.81 -15.44
CA GLY A 60 -3.04 -3.54 -14.33
C GLY A 60 -2.27 -4.80 -13.90
N ARG A 61 -1.37 -5.31 -14.75
CA ARG A 61 -0.54 -6.50 -14.49
C ARG A 61 0.70 -6.22 -13.64
N ARG A 62 1.06 -4.95 -13.42
CA ARG A 62 2.41 -4.53 -12.97
C ARG A 62 2.47 -3.94 -11.56
N ILE A 63 1.42 -4.14 -10.76
CA ILE A 63 1.41 -3.72 -9.36
C ILE A 63 2.12 -4.74 -8.46
N GLY A 64 2.81 -4.23 -7.44
CA GLY A 64 3.55 -5.02 -6.46
C GLY A 64 2.70 -5.58 -5.32
N VAL A 65 3.34 -6.26 -4.39
CA VAL A 65 2.70 -6.77 -3.17
C VAL A 65 2.31 -5.61 -2.26
N PRO A 66 1.08 -5.57 -1.70
CA PRO A 66 0.69 -4.51 -0.78
C PRO A 66 1.44 -4.62 0.55
N VAL A 67 1.81 -3.46 1.11
CA VAL A 67 2.29 -3.32 2.49
C VAL A 67 1.41 -2.33 3.24
N ALA A 68 1.19 -2.56 4.53
CA ALA A 68 0.30 -1.72 5.33
C ALA A 68 0.85 -1.46 6.72
N VAL A 69 0.50 -0.31 7.27
CA VAL A 69 0.78 0.08 8.66
C VAL A 69 -0.42 0.81 9.25
N THR A 70 -0.58 0.68 10.57
CA THR A 70 -1.56 1.46 11.32
C THR A 70 -0.82 2.58 12.05
N ALA A 71 -1.19 3.83 11.74
CA ALA A 71 -0.62 4.99 12.41
C ALA A 71 -1.30 5.23 13.78
N PRO A 72 -0.71 6.05 14.67
CA PRO A 72 -1.28 6.29 16.01
C PRO A 72 -2.66 6.96 16.00
N ASP A 73 -3.01 7.65 14.91
CA ASP A 73 -4.34 8.21 14.67
C ASP A 73 -5.40 7.14 14.30
N GLY A 74 -5.01 5.86 14.29
CA GLY A 74 -5.87 4.71 14.00
C GLY A 74 -6.12 4.48 12.51
N ARG A 75 -5.64 5.35 11.62
CA ARG A 75 -5.77 5.14 10.18
C ARG A 75 -4.82 4.04 9.72
N VAL A 76 -5.31 3.21 8.80
CA VAL A 76 -4.49 2.18 8.15
C VAL A 76 -4.04 2.71 6.79
N HIS A 77 -2.74 2.87 6.63
CA HIS A 77 -2.15 3.24 5.34
C HIS A 77 -1.77 1.96 4.60
N LEU A 78 -2.28 1.81 3.37
CA LEU A 78 -1.97 0.73 2.46
C LEU A 78 -1.16 1.29 1.29
N PHE A 79 0.01 0.71 1.03
CA PHE A 79 0.92 1.13 -0.03
C PHE A 79 1.17 0.01 -1.02
N VAL A 80 1.26 0.39 -2.30
CA VAL A 80 1.48 -0.54 -3.40
C VAL A 80 2.43 0.12 -4.40
N ARG A 81 3.43 -0.63 -4.85
CA ARG A 81 4.22 -0.23 -6.01
C ARG A 81 3.29 -0.23 -7.22
N ASN A 82 3.12 0.91 -7.86
CA ASN A 82 2.23 1.04 -9.00
C ASN A 82 2.92 0.61 -10.32
N ALA A 83 2.15 0.60 -11.41
CA ALA A 83 2.63 0.16 -12.70
C ALA A 83 3.71 1.06 -13.32
N GLU A 84 3.68 2.36 -12.99
CA GLU A 84 4.70 3.36 -13.33
C GLU A 84 5.95 3.25 -12.44
N LYS A 85 6.01 2.20 -11.61
CA LYS A 85 7.12 1.90 -10.72
C LYS A 85 7.35 2.99 -9.68
N GLY A 86 6.32 3.78 -9.38
CA GLY A 86 6.24 4.66 -8.20
C GLY A 86 5.43 4.01 -7.08
N LEU A 87 4.98 4.84 -6.14
CA LEU A 87 4.20 4.42 -4.99
C LEU A 87 2.77 4.95 -5.08
N SER A 88 1.77 4.10 -4.88
CA SER A 88 0.39 4.53 -4.66
C SER A 88 -0.08 4.15 -3.27
N THR A 89 -0.99 4.94 -2.72
CA THR A 89 -1.56 4.72 -1.38
C THR A 89 -3.09 4.70 -1.40
N ARG A 90 -3.66 4.00 -0.43
CA ARG A 90 -5.07 4.06 -0.06
C ARG A 90 -5.14 4.04 1.47
N VAL A 91 -6.00 4.85 2.07
CA VAL A 91 -6.08 5.00 3.52
C VAL A 91 -7.44 4.53 4.02
N ARG A 92 -7.46 3.68 5.05
CA ARG A 92 -8.66 3.34 5.80
C ARG A 92 -8.82 4.35 6.92
N ASP A 93 -9.95 5.03 6.91
CA ASP A 93 -10.37 5.90 7.99
C ASP A 93 -10.60 5.11 9.29
N ALA A 94 -10.21 5.70 10.43
CA ALA A 94 -10.29 5.03 11.73
C ALA A 94 -11.75 4.86 12.17
N ASP A 95 -12.55 5.93 12.04
CA ASP A 95 -13.89 6.01 12.59
C ASP A 95 -14.92 5.31 11.70
N SER A 96 -14.96 5.67 10.42
CA SER A 96 -15.93 5.12 9.47
C SER A 96 -15.54 3.75 8.93
N GLY A 97 -14.27 3.36 9.08
CA GLY A 97 -13.71 2.16 8.47
C GLY A 97 -13.70 2.15 6.94
N ARG A 98 -14.00 3.29 6.30
CA ARG A 98 -14.06 3.42 4.84
C ARG A 98 -12.65 3.62 4.27
N TRP A 99 -12.44 3.06 3.08
CA TRP A 99 -11.21 3.26 2.33
C TRP A 99 -11.34 4.45 1.38
N SER A 100 -10.35 5.35 1.39
CA SER A 100 -10.20 6.46 0.42
C SER A 100 -10.13 5.95 -1.02
N GLY A 101 -10.07 6.82 -2.04
CA GLY A 101 -9.61 6.41 -3.37
C GLY A 101 -8.11 6.04 -3.38
N TRP A 102 -7.63 5.39 -4.45
CA TRP A 102 -6.19 5.28 -4.70
C TRP A 102 -5.63 6.66 -5.04
N ARG A 103 -4.50 7.00 -4.41
CA ARG A 103 -3.73 8.23 -4.67
C ARG A 103 -2.33 7.85 -5.11
N ASP A 104 -1.87 8.42 -6.22
CA ASP A 104 -0.48 8.31 -6.64
C ASP A 104 0.39 9.25 -5.80
N LEU A 105 1.49 8.72 -5.28
CA LEU A 105 2.51 9.45 -4.52
C LEU A 105 3.75 9.76 -5.37
N GLY A 106 3.74 9.36 -6.64
CA GLY A 106 4.85 9.51 -7.56
C GLY A 106 6.09 8.74 -7.08
N GLY A 107 7.25 9.35 -7.29
CA GLY A 107 8.57 8.72 -7.13
C GLY A 107 9.13 8.27 -8.47
N GLY A 108 9.84 7.14 -8.49
CA GLY A 108 10.44 6.60 -9.71
C GLY A 108 10.89 5.16 -9.51
N GLU A 109 11.32 4.53 -10.61
CA GLU A 109 11.95 3.20 -10.81
C GLU A 109 12.27 2.33 -9.56
N VAL A 110 11.26 2.06 -8.73
CA VAL A 110 11.40 1.16 -7.58
C VAL A 110 11.05 -0.27 -7.95
N GLN A 111 11.74 -1.19 -7.31
CA GLN A 111 11.44 -2.62 -7.33
C GLN A 111 10.31 -2.93 -6.35
N ASP A 112 9.71 -4.12 -6.49
CA ASP A 112 8.79 -4.64 -5.49
C ASP A 112 9.53 -4.99 -4.19
N GLY A 113 8.81 -5.13 -3.09
CA GLY A 113 9.41 -5.30 -1.75
C GLY A 113 9.52 -3.99 -0.98
N LEU A 114 8.42 -3.21 -0.97
CA LEU A 114 8.28 -2.02 -0.14
C LEU A 114 8.44 -2.37 1.35
N THR A 115 8.92 -1.43 2.15
CA THR A 115 8.90 -1.50 3.62
C THR A 115 8.22 -0.26 4.17
N ALA A 116 7.18 -0.44 4.98
CA ALA A 116 6.48 0.65 5.65
C ALA A 116 6.66 0.51 7.17
N VAL A 117 6.95 1.63 7.85
CA VAL A 117 7.15 1.70 9.31
C VAL A 117 6.51 2.97 9.86
N VAL A 118 6.22 2.97 11.15
CA VAL A 118 5.83 4.16 11.92
C VAL A 118 6.99 4.48 12.86
N ASP A 119 7.47 5.71 12.84
CA ASP A 119 8.54 6.15 13.72
C ASP A 119 8.03 6.48 15.14
N ALA A 120 8.95 6.87 16.04
CA ALA A 120 8.61 7.21 17.41
C ALA A 120 7.78 8.50 17.54
N ALA A 121 7.81 9.39 16.54
CA ALA A 121 6.97 10.58 16.49
C ALA A 121 5.54 10.25 16.02
N GLY A 122 5.33 9.09 15.40
CA GLY A 122 4.06 8.68 14.81
C GLY A 122 3.94 8.97 13.32
N CYS A 123 5.04 9.36 12.67
CA CYS A 123 5.10 9.56 11.23
C CYS A 123 5.21 8.21 10.50
N VAL A 124 4.48 8.06 9.41
CA VAL A 124 4.58 6.91 8.51
C VAL A 124 5.74 7.14 7.52
N HIS A 125 6.65 6.18 7.45
CA HIS A 125 7.74 6.12 6.47
C HIS A 125 7.56 4.92 5.55
N VAL A 126 7.83 5.10 4.26
CA VAL A 126 7.87 4.03 3.27
C VAL A 126 9.19 4.07 2.53
N TYR A 127 9.87 2.93 2.45
CA TYR A 127 11.13 2.76 1.75
C TYR A 127 11.00 1.74 0.64
N ALA A 128 11.75 1.95 -0.44
CA ALA A 128 11.79 1.03 -1.56
C ALA A 128 13.15 1.06 -2.24
N ALA A 129 13.66 -0.11 -2.64
CA ALA A 129 14.89 -0.20 -3.42
C ALA A 129 14.61 0.24 -4.87
N GLY A 130 15.37 1.23 -5.35
CA GLY A 130 15.50 1.56 -6.77
C GLY A 130 16.81 0.99 -7.34
N HIS A 131 17.05 1.23 -8.63
CA HIS A 131 18.27 0.75 -9.30
C HIS A 131 19.58 1.27 -8.69
N HIS A 132 19.59 2.52 -8.22
CA HIS A 132 20.80 3.20 -7.76
C HIS A 132 20.65 3.84 -6.38
N ALA A 133 19.50 3.72 -5.72
CA ALA A 133 19.31 4.24 -4.37
C ALA A 133 18.05 3.71 -3.70
N VAL A 134 17.85 4.10 -2.45
CA VAL A 134 16.61 3.87 -1.70
C VAL A 134 15.70 5.09 -1.86
N HIS A 135 14.49 4.86 -2.34
CA HIS A 135 13.43 5.86 -2.35
C HIS A 135 12.75 5.90 -0.98
N HIS A 136 12.35 7.09 -0.57
CA HIS A 136 11.71 7.33 0.71
C HIS A 136 10.49 8.24 0.52
N TRP A 137 9.39 7.86 1.16
CA TRP A 137 8.20 8.69 1.33
C TRP A 137 7.91 8.81 2.82
N THR A 138 7.50 9.99 3.28
CA THR A 138 7.11 10.18 4.69
C THR A 138 6.07 11.27 4.85
N GLN A 139 5.50 11.34 6.05
CA GLN A 139 4.76 12.50 6.55
C GLN A 139 5.74 13.53 7.11
N ASP A 140 5.43 14.82 6.97
CA ASP A 140 6.19 15.90 7.63
C ASP A 140 5.84 16.02 9.12
N GLU A 141 4.63 15.62 9.46
CA GLU A 141 4.10 15.59 10.83
C GLU A 141 3.07 14.45 10.96
N PRO A 142 2.90 13.85 12.15
CA PRO A 142 2.00 12.73 12.33
C PRO A 142 0.59 13.06 11.85
N GLY A 143 0.04 12.17 11.04
CA GLY A 143 -1.31 12.35 10.49
C GLY A 143 -1.39 13.18 9.20
N ALA A 144 -0.30 13.81 8.75
CA ALA A 144 -0.28 14.49 7.46
C ALA A 144 -0.32 13.51 6.26
N ASP A 145 -0.35 14.03 5.05
CA ASP A 145 -0.20 13.20 3.86
C ASP A 145 1.22 12.66 3.73
N VAL A 146 1.32 11.39 3.33
CA VAL A 146 2.59 10.82 2.89
C VAL A 146 2.94 11.42 1.52
N THR A 147 4.16 11.93 1.40
CA THR A 147 4.71 12.56 0.19
C THR A 147 6.12 12.01 -0.08
N ALA A 148 6.60 12.11 -1.32
CA ALA A 148 7.95 11.68 -1.66
C ALA A 148 9.01 12.57 -1.00
N ARG A 149 10.16 12.01 -0.64
CA ARG A 149 11.36 12.75 -0.23
C ARG A 149 12.46 12.60 -1.27
N THR A 150 13.43 13.51 -1.23
CA THR A 150 14.65 13.39 -2.03
C THR A 150 15.32 12.04 -1.74
N GLN A 151 15.66 11.35 -2.81
CA GLN A 151 16.20 9.99 -2.80
C GLN A 151 17.46 9.91 -1.92
N LEU A 152 17.53 8.90 -1.05
CA LEU A 152 18.73 8.60 -0.27
C LEU A 152 19.75 7.98 -1.22
N THR A 153 20.46 8.84 -1.95
CA THR A 153 21.68 8.46 -2.65
C THR A 153 22.77 8.29 -1.59
N GLY A 154 23.52 7.19 -1.65
CA GLY A 154 24.62 6.98 -0.72
C GLY A 154 25.55 8.20 -0.74
N ALA A 155 25.61 8.94 0.35
CA ALA A 155 26.55 10.05 0.49
C ALA A 155 27.92 9.46 0.85
N LEU A 156 28.83 9.58 -0.13
CA LEU A 156 30.27 9.86 0.00
C LEU A 156 31.00 9.16 1.16
N LEU A 157 31.72 8.09 0.81
CA LEU A 157 32.94 7.71 1.52
C LEU A 157 34.04 8.77 1.27
#